data_AF-A0A2S8CI06-F1
#
_entry.id   AF-A0A2S8CI06-F1
#
_cell.length_a   1.000
_cell.length_b   1.000
_cell.length_c   1.000
_cell.angle_alpha   90.00
_cell.angle_beta   90.00
_cell.angle_gamma   90.00
#
_symmetry.space_group_name_H-M   'P 1'
#
loop_
_entity.id
_entity.type
_entity.pdbx_description
1 polymer ?
#
loop_
_entity_poly.entity_id
_entity_poly.type
_entity_poly.pdbx_seq_one_letter_code
_entity_poly.pdbx_strand_id
1 'polypeptide(L)' 'MGLTFRKRKKIGKNSWLNLSGSGASTSTRIGPVTLNSRGGFWVNLPGGLNYRGRWK' A
#
# COMPACT_ATOMS: atom_id res chain seq x y z
N MET A 1 15.55 -12.36 -15.92
CA MET A 1 14.99 -12.73 -14.59
C MET A 1 16.10 -12.55 -13.57
N GLY A 2 16.04 -11.50 -12.75
CA GLY A 2 17.10 -11.12 -11.82
C GLY A 2 16.62 -11.05 -10.37
N LEU A 3 17.56 -10.98 -9.43
CA LEU A 3 17.30 -10.86 -7.99
C LEU A 3 16.34 -9.71 -7.69
N THR A 4 15.10 -10.03 -7.32
CA THR A 4 14.11 -9.02 -6.91
C THR A 4 14.25 -8.74 -5.43
N PHE A 5 14.86 -7.61 -5.07
CA PHE A 5 14.83 -7.13 -3.69
C PHE A 5 13.45 -6.53 -3.39
N ARG A 6 12.73 -7.11 -2.43
CA ARG A 6 11.52 -6.54 -1.84
C ARG A 6 11.64 -6.58 -0.32
N LYS A 7 11.58 -5.43 0.33
CA LYS A 7 11.63 -5.28 1.79
C LYS A 7 10.46 -4.44 2.24
N ARG A 8 9.60 -5.01 3.10
CA ARG A 8 8.50 -4.29 3.76
C ARG A 8 8.90 -4.00 5.19
N LYS A 9 8.94 -2.74 5.60
CA LYS A 9 9.22 -2.30 6.97
C LYS A 9 8.02 -1.57 7.53
N LYS A 10 7.53 -1.97 8.71
CA LYS A 10 6.46 -1.27 9.42
C LYS A 10 7.05 0.05 9.96
N ILE A 11 6.48 1.19 9.57
CA ILE A 11 6.95 2.53 9.99
C ILE A 11 6.09 3.06 11.15
N GLY A 12 4.83 2.62 11.25
CA GLY A 12 3.91 3.04 12.30
C GLY A 12 2.84 1.99 12.58
N LYS A 13 1.90 2.30 13.48
CA LYS A 13 0.78 1.38 13.81
C LYS A 13 0.06 0.89 12.56
N ASN A 14 -0.18 1.78 11.60
CA ASN A 14 -0.93 1.50 10.37
C ASN A 14 -0.17 1.89 9.09
N SER A 15 1.16 2.03 9.12
CA SER A 15 1.95 2.48 7.97
C SER A 15 3.10 1.53 7.67
N TRP A 16 3.34 1.30 6.38
CA TRP A 16 4.37 0.39 5.85
C TRP A 16 5.21 1.10 4.78
N LEU A 17 6.51 0.91 4.85
CA LEU A 17 7.47 1.23 3.80
C LEU A 17 7.71 -0.04 2.99
N ASN A 18 7.40 0.00 1.70
CA ASN A 18 7.72 -1.05 0.74
C ASN A 18 8.89 -0.54 -0.11
N LEU A 19 10.08 -1.08 0.16
CA LEU A 19 11.29 -0.87 -0.61
C LEU A 19 11.38 -1.99 -1.64
N SER A 20 11.58 -1.63 -2.90
CA SER A 20 11.75 -2.60 -3.99
C SER A 20 12.87 -2.16 -4.92
N GLY A 21 13.42 -3.07 -5.74
CA GLY A 21 14.40 -2.72 -6.78
C GLY A 21 13.94 -1.61 -7.74
N SER A 22 12.63 -1.37 -7.86
CA SER A 22 12.04 -0.27 -8.65
C SER A 22 11.70 0.99 -7.83
N GLY A 23 12.14 1.08 -6.58
CA GLY A 23 11.98 2.26 -5.72
C GLY A 23 11.21 2.01 -4.42
N ALA A 24 11.14 3.05 -3.59
CA ALA A 24 10.42 3.07 -2.31
C ALA A 24 8.96 3.48 -2.48
N SER A 25 8.07 2.94 -1.65
CA SER A 25 6.68 3.41 -1.54
C SER A 25 6.18 3.24 -0.12
N THR A 26 5.47 4.23 0.39
CA THR A 26 4.73 4.14 1.65
C THR A 26 3.28 3.69 1.39
N SER A 27 2.72 2.94 2.32
CA SER A 27 1.30 2.62 2.38
C SER A 27 0.79 2.88 3.78
N THR A 28 -0.32 3.59 3.93
CA THR A 28 -0.93 3.93 5.21
C THR A 28 -2.39 3.49 5.22
N ARG A 29 -2.79 2.78 6.26
CA ARG A 29 -4.18 2.39 6.52
C ARG A 29 -4.81 3.35 7.52
N ILE A 30 -5.94 3.93 7.15
CA ILE A 30 -6.75 4.84 7.95
C ILE A 30 -8.16 4.23 7.98
N GLY A 31 -8.43 3.44 9.03
CA GLY A 31 -9.69 2.71 9.18
C GLY A 31 -9.95 1.74 8.01
N PRO A 32 -11.09 1.83 7.31
CA PRO A 32 -11.39 1.01 6.15
C PRO A 32 -10.55 1.38 4.91
N VAL A 33 -9.87 2.53 4.93
CA VAL A 33 -9.13 3.04 3.76
C VAL A 33 -7.65 2.68 3.87
N THR A 34 -7.04 2.25 2.78
CA THR A 34 -5.59 2.07 2.63
C THR A 34 -5.12 2.91 1.45
N LEU A 35 -4.21 3.84 1.71
CA LEU A 35 -3.59 4.71 0.71
C LEU A 35 -2.16 4.24 0.45
N ASN A 36 -1.73 4.32 -0.80
CA ASN A 36 -0.36 4.05 -1.23
C ASN A 36 0.18 5.28 -1.97
N SER A 37 1.37 5.72 -1.58
CA SER A 37 2.13 6.80 -2.22
C SER A 37 2.33 6.64 -3.74
N ARG A 38 2.20 5.43 -4.29
CA ARG A 38 2.21 5.16 -5.75
C ARG A 38 0.88 5.47 -6.45
N GLY A 39 -0.01 6.23 -5.80
CA GLY A 39 -1.29 6.65 -6.36
C GLY A 39 -2.37 5.57 -6.33
N GLY A 40 -2.34 4.67 -5.34
CA GLY A 40 -3.37 3.63 -5.19
C GLY A 40 -4.13 3.82 -3.89
N PHE A 41 -5.44 3.60 -3.93
CA PHE A 41 -6.27 3.56 -2.73
C PHE A 41 -7.19 2.34 -2.70
N TRP A 42 -7.51 1.92 -1.49
CA TRP A 42 -8.36 0.78 -1.22
C TRP A 42 -9.32 1.13 -0.11
N VAL A 43 -10.61 0.92 -0.30
CA VAL A 43 -11.65 1.20 0.69
C VAL A 43 -12.39 -0.10 0.95
N ASN A 44 -12.34 -0.57 2.19
CA ASN A 44 -13.07 -1.74 2.63
C ASN A 44 -14.46 -1.27 3.09
N LEU A 45 -15.47 -1.55 2.27
CA LEU A 45 -16.85 -1.18 2.53
C LEU A 45 -17.52 -2.24 3.43
N PRO A 46 -18.53 -1.85 4.22
CA PRO A 46 -19.34 -2.81 4.97
C PRO A 46 -20.03 -3.82 4.03
N GLY A 47 -20.26 -5.04 4.52
CA GLY A 47 -20.84 -6.12 3.72
C GLY A 47 -19.85 -6.89 2.84
N GLY A 48 -18.54 -6.78 3.09
CA GLY A 48 -17.49 -7.52 2.37
C GLY A 48 -17.09 -6.90 1.03
N LEU A 49 -17.69 -5.77 0.67
CA LEU A 49 -17.40 -5.06 -0.57
C LEU A 49 -16.04 -4.33 -0.45
N ASN A 50 -15.25 -4.35 -1.53
CA ASN A 50 -13.95 -3.68 -1.57
C ASN A 50 -13.89 -2.76 -2.79
N TYR A 51 -13.69 -1.46 -2.57
CA TYR A 51 -13.50 -0.50 -3.64
C TYR A 51 -12.02 -0.20 -3.82
N ARG A 52 -11.52 -0.39 -5.03
CA ARG A 52 -10.10 -0.15 -5.38
C ARG A 52 -10.01 0.86 -6.49
N GLY A 53 -9.31 1.95 -6.22
CA GLY A 53 -8.99 2.94 -7.24
C GLY A 53 -7.50 3.18 -7.32
N ARG A 54 -7.06 3.67 -8.48
CA ARG A 54 -5.72 4.22 -8.69
C ARG A 54 -5.88 5.57 -9.37
N TRP A 55 -5.16 6.56 -8.87
CA TRP A 55 -4.93 7.82 -9.57
C TRP A 55 -3.49 7.76 -10.10
N LYS A 56 -3.30 7.13 -11.25
CA LYS A 56 -2.07 7.24 -12.03
C LYS A 56 -2.42 7.10 -13.50
#